data_AF-A0A420TU62-F1
#
_entry.id   AF-A0A420TU62-F1
#
_cell.length_a   1.000
_cell.length_b   1.000
_cell.length_c   1.000
_cell.angle_alpha   90.00
_cell.angle_beta   90.00
_cell.angle_gamma   90.00
#
_symmetry.space_group_name_H-M   'P 1'
#
loop_
_entity.id
_entity.type
_entity.pdbx_description
1 polymer ?
#
loop_
_entity_poly.entity_id
_entity_poly.type
_entity_poly.pdbx_seq_one_letter_code
_entity_poly.pdbx_strand_id
1 'polypeptide(L)'
;MYNPAEGPRKFPSQHFPPSCPKPLTSMITTAAYNVGDVLKLEILQSNNDVLPQYEEVSVEITEFITCTMATVVRVKFDKGCAVLKLYDRRFGNGLRDCGYENIPYCEEAKAAFHGFLKRGAMGPFLKEMDDEDSTSDLRTASQIRAEPDGVARFEALLWRYTDKHYKTETEAYMRMQDLQGVLIPRFYAAVLVATGKKNTRKNSYFDIHGILLESIEGHSLDEFISKPCAPTTEQEWLSIVQHAVDSAHEINKRGIILDDSAPRNVVVDRTSHQVFLIDFAQCFFKDTIFNTWEWDTDAED
;
A
#
# COMPACT_ATOMS: atom_id res chain seq x y z
N MET A 1 -7.36 -52.02 7.11
CA MET A 1 -8.78 -52.08 7.51
C MET A 1 -9.26 -50.65 7.68
N TYR A 2 -10.14 -50.24 6.78
CA TYR A 2 -10.76 -48.91 6.69
C TYR A 2 -11.87 -48.84 7.75
N ASN A 3 -11.96 -47.77 8.53
CA ASN A 3 -13.06 -47.54 9.47
C ASN A 3 -14.10 -46.59 8.83
N PRO A 4 -15.27 -47.07 8.38
CA PRO A 4 -16.18 -46.32 7.53
C PRO A 4 -17.29 -45.61 8.34
N ALA A 5 -16.92 -44.81 9.34
CA ALA A 5 -17.89 -44.16 10.24
C ALA A 5 -17.76 -42.63 10.40
N GLU A 6 -16.90 -41.95 9.64
CA GLU A 6 -16.93 -40.47 9.57
C GLU A 6 -17.67 -40.04 8.29
N GLY A 7 -18.95 -39.69 8.43
CA GLY A 7 -19.68 -38.95 7.40
C GLY A 7 -19.04 -37.58 7.13
N PRO A 8 -19.42 -36.91 6.03
CA PRO A 8 -18.81 -35.63 5.64
C PRO A 8 -18.92 -34.62 6.78
N ARG A 9 -17.78 -34.10 7.24
CA ARG A 9 -17.72 -33.02 8.21
C ARG A 9 -18.46 -31.82 7.61
N LYS A 10 -19.65 -31.53 8.15
CA LYS A 10 -20.39 -30.32 7.83
C LYS A 10 -19.58 -29.14 8.36
N PHE A 11 -19.02 -28.34 7.46
CA PHE A 11 -18.48 -27.03 7.81
C PHE A 11 -19.62 -26.18 8.39
N PRO A 12 -19.45 -25.57 9.56
CA PRO A 12 -20.41 -24.60 10.07
C PRO A 12 -20.37 -23.36 9.18
N SER A 13 -21.29 -23.31 8.22
CA SER A 13 -21.73 -22.08 7.58
C SER A 13 -22.47 -21.26 8.63
N GLN A 14 -21.83 -20.22 9.14
CA GLN A 14 -22.44 -18.93 9.49
C GLN A 14 -21.36 -18.00 10.05
N HIS A 15 -21.29 -16.78 9.49
CA HIS A 15 -20.38 -15.66 9.82
C HIS A 15 -19.02 -15.67 9.12
N PHE A 16 -19.06 -15.51 7.79
CA PHE A 16 -18.06 -14.64 7.18
C PHE A 16 -18.33 -13.21 7.67
N PRO A 17 -17.36 -12.48 8.24
CA PRO A 17 -17.48 -11.03 8.39
C PRO A 17 -17.74 -10.45 7.00
N PRO A 18 -18.54 -9.37 6.86
CA PRO A 18 -18.84 -8.80 5.55
C PRO A 18 -17.52 -8.44 4.86
N SER A 19 -17.18 -9.20 3.83
CA SER A 19 -16.18 -8.83 2.86
C SER A 19 -16.64 -7.53 2.20
N CYS A 20 -15.78 -6.51 2.33
CA CYS A 20 -15.93 -5.16 1.81
C CYS A 20 -17.01 -4.27 2.48
N PRO A 21 -16.64 -3.03 2.86
CA PRO A 21 -17.60 -1.94 2.87
C PRO A 21 -18.25 -1.82 1.49
N LYS A 22 -19.57 -1.61 1.47
CA LYS A 22 -20.33 -1.25 0.26
C LYS A 22 -19.62 -0.11 -0.48
N PRO A 23 -19.70 -0.02 -1.83
CA PRO A 23 -19.16 1.12 -2.56
C PRO A 23 -19.78 2.40 -2.00
N LEU A 24 -18.96 3.18 -1.29
CA LEU A 24 -19.37 4.44 -0.69
C LEU A 24 -19.80 5.38 -1.83
N THR A 25 -21.10 5.61 -1.85
CA THR A 25 -21.81 6.45 -2.82
C THR A 25 -21.62 7.91 -2.43
N SER A 26 -20.38 8.39 -2.49
CA SER A 26 -20.01 9.81 -2.32
C SER A 26 -18.52 9.98 -2.65
N MET A 27 -18.16 9.76 -3.91
CA MET A 27 -16.82 10.08 -4.41
C MET A 27 -16.69 11.60 -4.58
N ILE A 28 -16.10 12.27 -3.59
CA ILE A 28 -15.56 13.62 -3.79
C ILE A 28 -14.10 13.59 -3.31
N THR A 29 -13.23 13.08 -4.17
CA THR A 29 -11.80 13.39 -4.11
C THR A 29 -11.65 14.86 -4.51
N THR A 30 -11.58 15.76 -3.54
CA THR A 30 -11.09 17.13 -3.79
C THR A 30 -9.56 17.10 -3.98
N ALA A 31 -9.08 16.27 -4.89
CA ALA A 31 -7.66 15.96 -5.07
C ALA A 31 -6.89 17.18 -5.60
N ALA A 32 -5.70 17.42 -5.05
CA ALA A 32 -4.74 18.38 -5.61
C ALA A 32 -4.10 17.90 -6.92
N TYR A 33 -4.32 16.64 -7.31
CA TYR A 33 -3.78 16.01 -8.50
C TYR A 33 -4.88 15.83 -9.54
N ASN A 34 -4.57 16.12 -10.81
CA ASN A 34 -5.45 16.01 -11.96
C ASN A 34 -4.73 15.32 -13.11
N VAL A 35 -5.51 14.71 -14.02
CA VAL A 35 -4.98 14.25 -15.31
C VAL A 35 -4.43 15.46 -16.07
N GLY A 36 -3.20 15.33 -16.58
CA GLY A 36 -2.44 16.40 -17.23
C GLY A 36 -1.52 17.17 -16.29
N ASP A 37 -1.59 16.96 -14.97
CA ASP A 37 -0.64 17.57 -14.04
C ASP A 37 0.76 16.98 -14.23
N VAL A 38 1.76 17.86 -14.24
CA VAL A 38 3.18 17.47 -14.31
C VAL A 38 3.79 17.59 -12.92
N LEU A 39 4.21 16.45 -12.37
CA LEU A 39 4.90 16.36 -11.09
C LEU A 39 6.40 16.30 -11.32
N LYS A 40 7.15 17.05 -10.50
CA LYS A 40 8.60 16.92 -10.39
C LYS A 40 8.93 16.00 -9.22
N LEU A 41 9.73 14.98 -9.48
CA LEU A 41 10.09 13.94 -8.54
C LEU A 41 11.61 13.94 -8.34
N GLU A 42 12.07 14.06 -7.11
CA GLU A 42 13.46 13.81 -6.73
C GLU A 42 13.66 12.30 -6.53
N ILE A 43 14.64 11.71 -7.22
CA ILE A 43 14.98 10.29 -7.09
C ILE A 43 15.81 10.08 -5.81
N LEU A 44 15.20 9.47 -4.80
CA LEU A 44 15.87 9.17 -3.53
C LEU A 44 16.72 7.90 -3.63
N GLN A 45 16.21 6.89 -4.33
CA GLN A 45 16.85 5.59 -4.52
C GLN A 45 16.39 4.99 -5.85
N SER A 46 17.31 4.34 -6.56
CA SER A 46 17.03 3.58 -7.78
C SER A 46 17.84 2.29 -7.77
N ASN A 47 17.26 1.23 -8.33
CA ASN A 47 17.90 -0.08 -8.50
C ASN A 47 18.14 -0.44 -9.96
N ASN A 48 18.09 0.54 -10.86
CA ASN A 48 18.25 0.31 -12.30
C ASN A 48 18.96 1.50 -12.97
N ASP A 49 19.50 1.24 -14.15
CA ASP A 49 20.17 2.26 -14.97
C ASP A 49 19.18 3.20 -15.69
N VAL A 50 17.86 2.98 -15.55
CA VAL A 50 16.84 3.77 -16.26
C VAL A 50 16.69 5.16 -15.63
N LEU A 51 16.79 5.23 -14.30
CA LEU A 51 16.70 6.47 -13.53
C LEU A 51 17.88 6.59 -12.57
N PRO A 52 18.87 7.45 -12.87
CA PRO A 52 20.00 7.68 -11.99
C PRO A 52 19.56 8.28 -10.64
N GLN A 53 20.22 7.87 -9.57
CA GLN A 53 19.95 8.38 -8.23
C GLN A 53 20.26 9.89 -8.14
N TYR A 54 19.47 10.63 -7.36
CA TYR A 54 19.60 12.08 -7.12
C TYR A 54 19.31 12.99 -8.32
N GLU A 55 18.75 12.44 -9.40
CA GLU A 55 18.18 13.24 -10.47
C GLU A 55 16.75 13.69 -10.16
N GLU A 56 16.30 14.73 -10.85
CA GLU A 56 14.89 15.10 -10.90
C GLU A 56 14.27 14.54 -12.18
N VAL A 57 13.12 13.89 -12.07
CA VAL A 57 12.31 13.45 -13.21
C VAL A 57 10.98 14.17 -13.23
N SER A 58 10.54 14.62 -14.41
CA SER A 58 9.20 15.16 -14.61
C SER A 58 8.28 14.06 -15.14
N VAL A 59 7.13 13.89 -14.51
CA VAL A 59 6.14 12.88 -14.89
C VAL A 59 4.77 13.54 -15.06
N GLU A 60 4.04 13.19 -16.11
CA GLU A 60 2.70 13.67 -16.38
C GLU A 60 1.67 12.62 -15.94
N ILE A 61 0.68 13.01 -15.13
CA ILE A 61 -0.42 12.13 -14.74
C ILE A 61 -1.34 11.89 -15.93
N THR A 62 -1.51 10.64 -16.33
CA THR A 62 -2.39 10.28 -17.45
C THR A 62 -3.68 9.64 -17.02
N GLU A 63 -3.71 8.96 -15.88
CA GLU A 63 -4.87 8.21 -15.40
C GLU A 63 -4.78 7.97 -13.90
N PHE A 64 -5.93 7.96 -13.21
CA PHE A 64 -6.03 7.51 -11.82
C PHE A 64 -6.39 6.03 -11.77
N ILE A 65 -5.67 5.28 -10.94
CA ILE A 65 -6.04 3.92 -10.57
C ILE A 65 -6.86 4.03 -9.27
N THR A 66 -8.15 3.76 -9.36
CA THR A 66 -9.12 3.99 -8.26
C THR A 66 -9.11 2.86 -7.23
N CYS A 67 -9.81 3.07 -6.11
CA CYS A 67 -10.01 2.08 -5.04
C CYS A 67 -8.76 1.61 -4.28
N THR A 68 -7.69 2.40 -4.29
CA THR A 68 -6.47 2.15 -3.51
C THR A 68 -6.45 2.96 -2.21
N MET A 69 -5.73 2.45 -1.19
CA MET A 69 -5.49 3.20 0.05
C MET A 69 -4.70 4.49 -0.22
N ALA A 70 -3.60 4.38 -0.98
CA ALA A 70 -2.77 5.51 -1.41
C ALA A 70 -3.28 6.13 -2.72
N THR A 71 -2.73 7.29 -3.10
CA THR A 71 -2.99 7.86 -4.44
C THR A 71 -2.15 7.11 -5.46
N VAL A 72 -2.79 6.40 -6.39
CA VAL A 72 -2.10 5.63 -7.44
C VAL A 72 -2.50 6.17 -8.81
N VAL A 73 -1.51 6.49 -9.63
CA VAL A 73 -1.70 7.09 -10.96
C VAL A 73 -0.80 6.43 -11.98
N ARG A 74 -1.27 6.31 -13.23
CA ARG A 74 -0.38 6.07 -14.37
C ARG A 74 0.23 7.39 -14.78
N VAL A 75 1.51 7.36 -15.09
CA VAL A 75 2.28 8.53 -15.51
C VAL A 75 3.07 8.27 -16.78
N LYS A 76 3.32 9.32 -17.55
CA LYS A 76 4.25 9.33 -18.67
C LYS A 76 5.47 10.18 -18.37
N PHE A 77 6.61 9.75 -18.87
CA PHE A 77 7.89 10.45 -18.75
C PHE A 77 8.81 10.05 -19.91
N ASP A 78 9.99 10.68 -20.00
CA ASP A 78 10.88 10.55 -21.17
C ASP A 78 11.30 9.11 -21.51
N LYS A 79 11.22 8.17 -20.55
CA LYS A 79 11.59 6.76 -20.75
C LYS A 79 10.38 5.84 -20.95
N GLY A 80 9.15 6.34 -20.89
CA GLY A 80 7.94 5.56 -21.15
C GLY A 80 6.79 5.82 -20.18
N CYS A 81 6.04 4.77 -19.89
CA CYS A 81 4.91 4.79 -18.96
C CYS A 81 5.30 4.08 -17.66
N ALA A 82 4.80 4.60 -16.53
CA ALA A 82 5.01 4.00 -15.22
C ALA A 82 3.73 4.11 -14.37
N VAL A 83 3.70 3.37 -13.27
CA VAL A 83 2.75 3.58 -12.19
C VAL A 83 3.46 4.35 -11.08
N LEU A 84 2.89 5.47 -10.66
CA LEU A 84 3.34 6.24 -9.51
C LEU A 84 2.36 6.05 -8.37
N LYS A 85 2.85 5.56 -7.24
CA LYS A 85 2.11 5.47 -5.99
C LYS A 85 2.63 6.52 -5.03
N LEU A 86 1.76 7.44 -4.62
CA LEU A 86 2.05 8.54 -3.72
C LEU A 86 1.44 8.28 -2.34
N TYR A 87 2.29 8.30 -1.32
CA TYR A 87 1.90 8.16 0.09
C TYR A 87 1.62 9.54 0.68
N ASP A 88 0.62 10.21 0.11
CA ASP A 88 0.19 11.54 0.52
C ASP A 88 -0.94 11.44 1.55
N ARG A 89 -0.68 11.73 2.82
CA ARG A 89 -1.70 11.62 3.89
C ARG A 89 -2.98 12.43 3.64
N ARG A 90 -2.91 13.44 2.77
CA ARG A 90 -4.03 14.32 2.43
C ARG A 90 -4.99 13.66 1.45
N PHE A 91 -4.51 12.69 0.67
CA PHE A 91 -5.23 12.11 -0.46
C PHE A 91 -5.05 10.59 -0.51
N GLY A 92 -6.15 9.87 -0.60
CA GLY A 92 -6.15 8.42 -0.66
C GLY A 92 -7.53 7.92 -0.29
N ASN A 93 -8.13 7.08 -1.16
CA ASN A 93 -9.55 6.76 -1.05
C ASN A 93 -9.84 6.01 0.25
N GLY A 94 -9.12 4.92 0.51
CA GLY A 94 -9.30 4.16 1.75
C GLY A 94 -8.48 4.69 2.95
N LEU A 95 -7.43 5.48 2.71
CA LEU A 95 -6.56 5.96 3.78
C LEU A 95 -7.29 6.82 4.82
N ARG A 96 -8.28 7.59 4.38
CA ARG A 96 -9.00 8.55 5.24
C ARG A 96 -10.32 8.02 5.78
N ASP A 97 -10.54 6.71 5.67
CA ASP A 97 -11.66 6.03 6.29
C ASP A 97 -11.50 6.03 7.82
N CYS A 98 -12.51 6.54 8.50
CA CYS A 98 -12.53 6.74 9.94
C CYS A 98 -13.83 6.14 10.51
N GLY A 99 -13.85 4.81 10.66
CA GLY A 99 -15.05 4.07 11.05
C GLY A 99 -16.01 3.92 9.87
N TYR A 100 -17.15 4.61 9.90
CA TYR A 100 -18.17 4.56 8.85
C TYR A 100 -18.18 5.79 7.92
N GLU A 101 -17.21 6.69 8.10
CA GLU A 101 -17.12 7.95 7.36
C GLU A 101 -15.75 8.09 6.70
N ASN A 102 -15.73 8.65 5.49
CA ASN A 102 -14.51 9.10 4.85
C ASN A 102 -14.29 10.58 5.19
N ILE A 103 -13.18 10.91 5.87
CA ILE A 103 -12.94 12.26 6.38
C ILE A 103 -12.08 13.05 5.39
N PRO A 104 -12.63 14.03 4.65
CA PRO A 104 -11.87 14.77 3.66
C PRO A 104 -10.77 15.62 4.30
N TYR A 105 -9.71 15.91 3.54
CA TYR A 105 -8.70 16.87 3.97
C TYR A 105 -9.22 18.31 3.80
N CYS A 106 -9.08 19.14 4.83
CA CYS A 106 -9.57 20.50 4.85
C CYS A 106 -8.59 21.48 5.54
N GLU A 107 -8.89 22.77 5.50
CA GLU A 107 -8.03 23.80 6.12
C GLU A 107 -7.96 23.67 7.65
N GLU A 108 -8.99 23.12 8.32
CA GLU A 108 -8.95 22.79 9.75
C GLU A 108 -7.92 21.69 10.02
N ALA A 109 -7.97 20.58 9.28
CA ALA A 109 -7.02 19.48 9.40
C ALA A 109 -5.58 19.95 9.14
N LYS A 110 -5.40 20.81 8.13
CA LYS A 110 -4.13 21.48 7.87
C LYS A 110 -3.65 22.30 9.07
N ALA A 111 -4.47 23.21 9.58
CA ALA A 111 -4.09 24.06 10.71
C ALA A 111 -3.78 23.24 11.98
N ALA A 112 -4.59 22.22 12.27
CA ALA A 112 -4.41 21.31 13.39
C ALA A 112 -3.06 20.57 13.31
N PHE A 113 -2.75 19.95 12.16
CA PHE A 113 -1.48 19.25 11.96
C PHE A 113 -0.27 20.20 12.05
N HIS A 114 -0.34 21.39 11.44
CA HIS A 114 0.74 22.38 11.57
C HIS A 114 0.95 22.81 13.03
N GLY A 115 -0.15 23.02 13.78
CA GLY A 115 -0.11 23.32 15.20
C GLY A 115 0.56 22.20 16.00
N PHE A 116 0.22 20.94 15.69
CA PHE A 116 0.76 19.73 16.30
C PHE A 116 2.29 19.61 16.13
N LEU A 117 2.78 19.86 14.92
CA LEU A 117 4.21 19.88 14.63
C LEU A 117 4.92 21.04 15.35
N LYS A 118 4.33 22.24 15.32
CA LYS A 118 4.94 23.45 15.91
C LYS A 118 5.19 23.30 17.41
N ARG A 119 4.33 22.56 18.11
CA ARG A 119 4.46 22.29 19.55
C ARG A 119 5.24 21.02 19.88
N GLY A 120 5.81 20.34 18.89
CA GLY A 120 6.63 19.15 19.09
C GLY A 120 5.86 17.90 19.51
N ALA A 121 4.54 17.84 19.25
CA ALA A 121 3.68 16.73 19.71
C ALA A 121 3.83 15.46 18.87
N MET A 122 4.46 15.54 17.69
CA MET A 122 4.64 14.41 16.78
C MET A 122 5.47 13.27 17.37
N GLY A 123 6.63 13.58 17.94
CA GLY A 123 7.52 12.56 18.53
C GLY A 123 6.86 11.78 19.66
N PRO A 124 6.29 12.46 20.68
CA PRO A 124 5.54 11.80 21.75
C PRO A 124 4.37 10.95 21.22
N PHE A 125 3.62 11.44 20.23
CA PHE A 125 2.52 10.70 19.64
C PHE A 125 2.99 9.44 18.88
N LEU A 126 4.06 9.53 18.10
CA LEU A 126 4.61 8.35 17.43
C LEU A 126 5.06 7.29 18.44
N LYS A 127 5.71 7.71 19.52
CA LYS A 127 6.09 6.80 20.60
C LYS A 127 4.87 6.15 21.26
N GLU A 128 3.84 6.94 21.57
CA GLU A 128 2.57 6.43 22.11
C GLU A 128 1.98 5.34 21.20
N MET A 129 2.04 5.54 19.88
CA MET A 129 1.52 4.57 18.91
C MET A 129 2.39 3.33 18.76
N ASP A 130 3.72 3.47 18.89
CA ASP A 130 4.63 2.32 18.90
C ASP A 130 4.46 1.50 20.19
N ASP A 131 4.24 2.16 21.33
CA ASP A 131 3.95 1.50 22.61
C ASP A 131 2.60 0.74 22.50
N GLU A 132 1.58 1.30 21.84
CA GLU A 132 0.30 0.60 21.64
C GLU A 132 0.39 -0.59 20.70
N ASP A 133 1.15 -0.49 19.60
CA ASP A 133 1.42 -1.61 18.69
C ASP A 133 2.11 -2.80 19.39
N SER A 134 2.76 -2.56 20.54
CA SER A 134 3.35 -3.61 21.37
C SER A 134 2.35 -4.29 22.33
N THR A 135 1.12 -3.78 22.40
CA THR A 135 0.03 -4.30 23.23
C THR A 135 -1.11 -4.88 22.39
N SER A 136 -2.03 -5.62 23.01
CA SER A 136 -3.22 -6.16 22.33
C SER A 136 -4.39 -5.17 22.23
N ASP A 137 -4.27 -3.96 22.79
CA ASP A 137 -5.35 -2.97 22.86
C ASP A 137 -5.11 -1.80 21.88
N LEU A 138 -5.46 -2.03 20.62
CA LEU A 138 -5.27 -1.05 19.54
C LEU A 138 -6.48 -0.15 19.39
N ARG A 139 -6.27 1.16 19.58
CA ARG A 139 -7.29 2.16 19.29
C ARG A 139 -7.54 2.26 17.78
N THR A 140 -8.82 2.35 17.41
CA THR A 140 -9.22 2.63 16.04
C THR A 140 -8.98 4.10 15.70
N ALA A 141 -8.88 4.40 14.39
CA ALA A 141 -8.76 5.78 13.92
C ALA A 141 -9.92 6.68 14.40
N SER A 142 -11.14 6.14 14.52
CA SER A 142 -12.28 6.89 15.05
C SER A 142 -12.18 7.17 16.54
N GLN A 143 -11.60 6.24 17.32
CA GLN A 143 -11.33 6.46 18.74
C GLN A 143 -10.28 7.56 18.93
N ILE A 144 -9.16 7.48 18.20
CA ILE A 144 -8.10 8.51 18.24
C ILE A 144 -8.65 9.89 17.83
N ARG A 145 -9.52 9.95 16.82
CA ARG A 145 -10.12 11.22 16.37
C ARG A 145 -11.09 11.81 17.40
N ALA A 146 -11.71 10.99 18.26
CA ALA A 146 -12.63 11.45 19.29
C ALA A 146 -11.92 12.03 20.54
N GLU A 147 -10.61 11.84 20.67
CA GLU A 147 -9.81 12.35 21.79
C GLU A 147 -9.58 13.88 21.72
N PRO A 148 -9.11 14.52 22.81
CA PRO A 148 -8.55 15.85 22.75
C PRO A 148 -7.43 15.95 21.70
N ASP A 149 -7.37 17.06 20.97
CA ASP A 149 -6.50 17.22 19.79
C ASP A 149 -6.77 16.17 18.67
N GLY A 150 -7.92 15.49 18.68
CA GLY A 150 -8.22 14.35 17.82
C GLY A 150 -8.10 14.60 16.31
N VAL A 151 -8.39 15.82 15.83
CA VAL A 151 -8.15 16.19 14.41
C VAL A 151 -6.66 16.15 14.08
N ALA A 152 -5.80 16.68 14.95
CA ALA A 152 -4.36 16.68 14.76
C ALA A 152 -3.76 15.27 14.91
N ARG A 153 -4.24 14.51 15.91
CA ARG A 153 -3.81 13.12 16.15
C ARG A 153 -4.21 12.21 14.99
N PHE A 154 -5.41 12.40 14.42
CA PHE A 154 -5.83 11.70 13.20
C PHE A 154 -4.90 12.02 12.02
N GLU A 155 -4.57 13.29 11.76
CA GLU A 155 -3.62 13.64 10.69
C GLU A 155 -2.20 13.08 10.93
N ALA A 156 -1.77 13.02 12.19
CA ALA A 156 -0.50 12.39 12.58
C ALA A 156 -0.54 10.86 12.40
N LEU A 157 -1.67 10.21 12.69
CA LEU A 157 -1.89 8.79 12.43
C LEU A 157 -1.82 8.48 10.94
N LEU A 158 -2.50 9.28 10.11
CA LEU A 158 -2.44 9.14 8.66
C LEU A 158 -1.02 9.31 8.12
N TRP A 159 -0.25 10.27 8.67
CA TRP A 159 1.16 10.40 8.35
C TRP A 159 1.94 9.12 8.69
N ARG A 160 1.75 8.58 9.89
CA ARG A 160 2.42 7.33 10.36
C ARG A 160 2.10 6.17 9.41
N TYR A 161 0.84 6.00 9.01
CA TYR A 161 0.44 4.97 8.05
C TYR A 161 1.11 5.16 6.69
N THR A 162 1.10 6.37 6.13
CA THR A 162 1.76 6.63 4.84
C THR A 162 3.27 6.39 4.89
N ASP A 163 3.93 6.80 5.96
CA ASP A 163 5.38 6.59 6.15
C ASP A 163 5.71 5.10 6.31
N LYS A 164 4.93 4.37 7.12
CA LYS A 164 5.06 2.92 7.29
C LYS A 164 4.85 2.19 5.95
N HIS A 165 3.77 2.47 5.24
CA HIS A 165 3.46 1.83 3.96
C HIS A 165 4.53 2.09 2.90
N TYR A 166 5.01 3.34 2.79
CA TYR A 166 6.11 3.68 1.90
C TYR A 166 7.37 2.86 2.20
N LYS A 167 7.80 2.83 3.47
CA LYS A 167 9.01 2.11 3.90
C LYS A 167 8.87 0.60 3.68
N THR A 168 7.74 0.03 4.07
CA THR A 168 7.45 -1.40 3.91
C THR A 168 7.46 -1.79 2.44
N GLU A 169 6.74 -1.06 1.58
CA GLU A 169 6.67 -1.41 0.16
C GLU A 169 8.02 -1.25 -0.55
N THR A 170 8.76 -0.18 -0.23
CA THR A 170 10.11 0.03 -0.77
C THR A 170 11.02 -1.13 -0.37
N GLU A 171 11.07 -1.49 0.92
CA GLU A 171 11.87 -2.62 1.42
C GLU A 171 11.47 -3.95 0.77
N ALA A 172 10.17 -4.19 0.55
CA ALA A 172 9.69 -5.39 -0.13
C ALA A 172 10.27 -5.49 -1.56
N TYR A 173 10.22 -4.40 -2.33
CA TYR A 173 10.85 -4.37 -3.65
C TYR A 173 12.38 -4.55 -3.58
N MET A 174 13.04 -4.02 -2.55
CA MET A 174 14.49 -4.19 -2.36
C MET A 174 14.86 -5.65 -2.10
N ARG A 175 14.04 -6.39 -1.34
CA ARG A 175 14.26 -7.81 -1.02
C ARG A 175 13.90 -8.76 -2.17
N MET A 176 13.10 -8.31 -3.14
CA MET A 176 12.62 -9.10 -4.27
C MET A 176 13.23 -8.70 -5.62
N GLN A 177 14.46 -8.17 -5.63
CA GLN A 177 15.14 -7.71 -6.85
C GLN A 177 15.13 -8.75 -7.98
N ASP A 178 15.29 -10.03 -7.63
CA ASP A 178 15.34 -11.14 -8.57
C ASP A 178 13.96 -11.54 -9.15
N LEU A 179 12.86 -11.08 -8.54
CA LEU A 179 11.50 -11.32 -9.00
C LEU A 179 10.94 -10.17 -9.87
N GLN A 180 11.63 -9.04 -9.92
CA GLN A 180 11.19 -7.83 -10.62
C GLN A 180 11.16 -8.02 -12.15
N GLY A 181 10.02 -7.68 -12.76
CA GLY A 181 9.73 -7.90 -14.18
C GLY A 181 9.43 -9.36 -14.53
N VAL A 182 9.30 -10.24 -13.54
CA VAL A 182 8.97 -11.66 -13.73
C VAL A 182 7.69 -12.02 -12.97
N LEU A 183 7.66 -11.79 -11.66
CA LEU A 183 6.51 -12.10 -10.80
C LEU A 183 5.90 -10.85 -10.15
N ILE A 184 6.67 -9.76 -10.10
CA ILE A 184 6.25 -8.45 -9.58
C ILE A 184 6.72 -7.37 -10.56
N PRO A 185 6.09 -6.18 -10.60
CA PRO A 185 6.56 -5.09 -11.45
C PRO A 185 8.00 -4.69 -11.15
N ARG A 186 8.71 -4.15 -12.14
CA ARG A 186 10.02 -3.55 -11.87
C ARG A 186 9.88 -2.31 -11.00
N PHE A 187 10.75 -2.20 -10.00
CA PHE A 187 10.90 -1.01 -9.19
C PHE A 187 11.81 -0.02 -9.92
N TYR A 188 11.24 1.11 -10.34
CA TYR A 188 12.02 2.15 -11.00
C TYR A 188 12.74 3.03 -9.99
N ALA A 189 12.04 3.58 -9.01
CA ALA A 189 12.65 4.44 -8.00
C ALA A 189 11.78 4.67 -6.77
N ALA A 190 12.43 4.95 -5.65
CA ALA A 190 11.83 5.67 -4.52
C ALA A 190 11.95 7.18 -4.79
N VAL A 191 10.87 7.92 -4.59
CA VAL A 191 10.79 9.33 -5.01
C VAL A 191 10.23 10.24 -3.93
N LEU A 192 10.57 11.52 -4.03
CA LEU A 192 10.00 12.61 -3.25
C LEU A 192 9.37 13.64 -4.20
N VAL A 193 8.13 14.05 -3.96
CA VAL A 193 7.50 15.12 -4.76
C VAL A 193 8.13 16.47 -4.43
N ALA A 194 8.74 17.11 -5.42
CA ALA A 194 9.37 18.42 -5.27
C ALA A 194 8.28 19.51 -5.12
N THR A 195 8.17 20.08 -3.93
CA THR A 195 7.15 21.10 -3.61
C THR A 195 7.59 22.55 -3.92
N GLY A 196 8.69 22.74 -4.65
CA GLY A 196 9.21 24.05 -5.09
C GLY A 196 9.76 24.95 -3.97
N LYS A 197 9.49 24.64 -2.70
CA LYS A 197 10.13 25.25 -1.54
C LYS A 197 11.33 24.38 -1.17
N LYS A 198 12.54 24.96 -1.16
CA LYS A 198 13.69 24.34 -0.49
C LYS A 198 13.33 24.22 0.99
N ASN A 199 12.70 23.13 1.38
CA ASN A 199 12.48 22.82 2.77
C ASN A 199 13.88 22.79 3.39
N THR A 200 14.15 23.73 4.30
CA THR A 200 15.16 23.45 5.32
C THR A 200 14.70 22.12 5.91
N ARG A 201 15.49 21.05 5.79
CA ARG A 201 15.16 19.64 6.17
C ARG A 201 14.72 19.43 7.63
N LYS A 202 14.33 20.50 8.34
CA LYS A 202 13.90 20.54 9.73
C LYS A 202 12.56 19.86 10.00
N ASN A 203 11.69 19.62 9.00
CA ASN A 203 10.43 18.90 9.21
C ASN A 203 10.07 18.00 8.01
N SER A 204 10.57 16.76 8.01
CA SER A 204 10.24 15.74 7.01
C SER A 204 8.76 15.30 7.02
N TYR A 205 7.98 15.73 8.01
CA TYR A 205 6.55 15.40 8.14
C TYR A 205 5.63 15.98 7.05
N PHE A 206 6.15 16.86 6.20
CA PHE A 206 5.44 17.41 5.05
C PHE A 206 5.86 16.79 3.72
N ASP A 207 6.88 15.93 3.74
CA ASP A 207 7.42 15.30 2.55
C ASP A 207 6.43 14.26 2.02
N ILE A 208 6.24 14.28 0.70
CA ILE A 208 5.33 13.36 0.01
C ILE A 208 6.19 12.32 -0.70
N HIS A 209 6.34 11.18 -0.04
CA HIS A 209 7.08 10.06 -0.60
C HIS A 209 6.22 9.30 -1.61
N GLY A 210 6.89 8.65 -2.55
CA GLY A 210 6.26 7.76 -3.50
C GLY A 210 7.21 6.70 -4.02
N ILE A 211 6.66 5.78 -4.78
CA ILE A 211 7.42 4.80 -5.56
C ILE A 211 6.97 4.84 -7.01
N LEU A 212 7.92 4.71 -7.91
CA LEU A 212 7.71 4.61 -9.34
C LEU A 212 7.96 3.17 -9.78
N LEU A 213 6.97 2.57 -10.45
CA LEU A 213 6.93 1.16 -10.80
C LEU A 213 6.67 0.98 -12.30
N GLU A 214 7.06 -0.17 -12.83
CA GLU A 214 6.67 -0.61 -14.16
C GLU A 214 5.15 -0.61 -14.33
N SER A 215 4.71 -0.06 -15.46
CA SER A 215 3.30 -0.08 -15.85
C SER A 215 2.99 -1.36 -16.61
N ILE A 216 2.28 -2.28 -15.98
CA ILE A 216 1.74 -3.47 -16.65
C ILE A 216 0.49 -3.09 -17.45
N GLU A 217 0.44 -3.51 -18.72
CA GLU A 217 -0.75 -3.39 -19.58
C GLU A 217 -1.74 -4.53 -19.29
N GLY A 218 -2.25 -4.54 -18.06
CA GLY A 218 -3.11 -5.60 -17.57
C GLY A 218 -4.31 -5.09 -16.79
N HIS A 219 -5.09 -6.05 -16.29
CA HIS A 219 -6.21 -5.80 -15.38
C HIS A 219 -5.99 -6.58 -14.08
N SER A 220 -6.48 -6.04 -12.96
CA SER A 220 -6.50 -6.81 -11.72
C SER A 220 -7.36 -8.06 -11.90
N LEU A 221 -7.06 -9.15 -11.21
CA LEU A 221 -7.77 -10.42 -11.35
C LEU A 221 -9.25 -10.29 -11.01
N ASP A 222 -9.58 -9.37 -10.09
CA ASP A 222 -10.96 -9.01 -9.71
C ASP A 222 -11.74 -8.41 -10.90
N GLU A 223 -11.11 -7.52 -11.68
CA GLU A 223 -11.73 -6.94 -12.87
C GLU A 223 -11.63 -7.85 -14.10
N PHE A 224 -10.56 -8.64 -14.17
CA PHE A 224 -10.15 -9.39 -15.36
C PHE A 224 -11.24 -10.33 -15.86
N ILE A 225 -12.01 -10.93 -14.95
CA ILE A 225 -13.14 -11.83 -15.25
C ILE A 225 -14.18 -11.17 -16.18
N SER A 226 -14.32 -9.85 -16.11
CA SER A 226 -15.30 -9.09 -16.91
C SER A 226 -14.75 -8.56 -18.23
N LYS A 227 -13.47 -8.80 -18.54
CA LYS A 227 -12.79 -8.19 -19.70
C LYS A 227 -12.87 -9.09 -20.92
N PRO A 228 -12.90 -8.53 -22.16
CA PRO A 228 -12.90 -9.33 -23.37
C PRO A 228 -11.67 -10.23 -23.56
N CYS A 229 -10.55 -9.88 -22.94
CA CYS A 229 -9.32 -10.68 -22.94
C CYS A 229 -9.33 -11.80 -21.89
N ALA A 230 -10.40 -11.96 -21.12
CA ALA A 230 -10.50 -13.03 -20.13
C ALA A 230 -10.42 -14.41 -20.80
N PRO A 231 -9.79 -15.41 -20.14
CA PRO A 231 -9.77 -16.77 -20.63
C PRO A 231 -11.17 -17.35 -20.82
N THR A 232 -11.30 -18.19 -21.83
CA THR A 232 -12.57 -18.85 -22.17
C THR A 232 -12.63 -20.29 -21.71
N THR A 233 -11.49 -20.85 -21.30
CA THR A 233 -11.39 -22.24 -20.83
C THR A 233 -11.07 -22.31 -19.34
N GLU A 234 -11.55 -23.36 -18.68
CA GLU A 234 -11.24 -23.63 -17.27
C GLU A 234 -9.73 -23.86 -17.06
N GLN A 235 -9.06 -24.52 -18.00
CA GLN A 235 -7.63 -24.82 -17.90
C GLN A 235 -6.78 -23.55 -17.88
N GLU A 236 -7.11 -22.54 -18.69
CA GLU A 236 -6.40 -21.26 -18.68
C GLU A 236 -6.62 -20.50 -17.36
N TRP A 237 -7.86 -20.50 -16.84
CA TRP A 237 -8.15 -19.92 -15.54
C TRP A 237 -7.37 -20.59 -14.41
N LEU A 238 -7.35 -21.93 -14.40
CA LEU A 238 -6.55 -22.69 -13.44
C LEU A 238 -5.06 -22.36 -13.54
N SER A 239 -4.54 -22.18 -14.76
CA SER A 239 -3.14 -21.79 -14.96
C SER A 239 -2.83 -20.41 -14.37
N ILE A 240 -3.69 -19.42 -14.59
CA ILE A 240 -3.51 -18.06 -14.04
C ILE A 240 -3.54 -18.08 -12.51
N VAL A 241 -4.54 -18.74 -11.93
CA VAL A 241 -4.68 -18.84 -10.47
C VAL A 241 -3.50 -19.59 -9.86
N GLN A 242 -3.07 -20.69 -10.47
CA GLN A 242 -1.91 -21.45 -9.99
C GLN A 242 -0.63 -20.60 -10.07
N HIS A 243 -0.41 -19.85 -11.15
CA HIS A 243 0.73 -18.93 -11.24
C HIS A 243 0.69 -17.84 -10.17
N ALA A 244 -0.48 -17.30 -9.81
CA ALA A 244 -0.61 -16.35 -8.71
C ALA A 244 -0.21 -16.97 -7.37
N VAL A 245 -0.65 -18.21 -7.10
CA VAL A 245 -0.31 -18.96 -5.88
C VAL A 245 1.19 -19.27 -5.82
N ASP A 246 1.76 -19.74 -6.92
CA ASP A 246 3.19 -20.06 -7.01
C ASP A 246 4.05 -18.80 -6.84
N SER A 247 3.60 -17.68 -7.39
CA SER A 247 4.27 -16.38 -7.22
C SER A 247 4.25 -15.91 -5.77
N ALA A 248 3.10 -16.01 -5.09
CA ALA A 248 3.01 -15.72 -3.66
C ALA A 248 3.92 -16.65 -2.83
N HIS A 249 4.03 -17.92 -3.22
CA HIS A 249 4.94 -18.87 -2.58
C HIS A 249 6.42 -18.48 -2.74
N GLU A 250 6.83 -18.03 -3.94
CA GLU A 250 8.18 -17.50 -4.16
C GLU A 250 8.48 -16.25 -3.33
N ILE A 251 7.52 -15.35 -3.17
CA ILE A 251 7.64 -14.18 -2.29
C ILE A 251 7.81 -14.63 -0.82
N ASN A 252 7.02 -15.60 -0.37
CA ASN A 252 7.10 -16.17 0.98
C ASN A 252 8.45 -16.82 1.29
N LYS A 253 9.14 -17.41 0.29
CA LYS A 253 10.49 -17.97 0.44
C LYS A 253 11.54 -16.90 0.76
N ARG A 254 11.32 -15.65 0.31
CA ARG A 254 12.19 -14.50 0.59
C ARG A 254 11.84 -13.81 1.93
N GLY A 255 10.97 -14.43 2.73
CA GLY A 255 10.63 -13.96 4.06
C GLY A 255 9.61 -12.82 4.08
N ILE A 256 8.87 -12.62 2.99
CA ILE A 256 7.83 -11.59 2.89
C ILE A 256 6.46 -12.27 2.94
N ILE A 257 5.60 -11.85 3.86
CA ILE A 257 4.25 -12.37 4.02
C ILE A 257 3.27 -11.28 3.63
N LEU A 258 2.43 -11.54 2.64
CA LEU A 258 1.39 -10.61 2.18
C LEU A 258 0.19 -10.68 3.13
N ASP A 259 -0.11 -9.60 3.84
CA ASP A 259 -1.34 -9.51 4.64
C ASP A 259 -2.54 -9.37 3.70
N ASP A 260 -2.42 -8.49 2.69
CA ASP A 260 -3.43 -8.26 1.68
C ASP A 260 -3.15 -9.03 0.38
N SER A 261 -3.53 -10.30 0.35
CA SER A 261 -3.39 -11.19 -0.81
C SER A 261 -4.65 -11.26 -1.70
N ALA A 262 -5.48 -10.22 -1.65
CA ALA A 262 -6.74 -10.20 -2.38
C ALA A 262 -6.54 -10.18 -3.92
N PRO A 263 -7.49 -10.72 -4.72
CA PRO A 263 -7.40 -10.74 -6.19
C PRO A 263 -7.17 -9.36 -6.85
N ARG A 264 -7.58 -8.26 -6.20
CA ARG A 264 -7.31 -6.90 -6.67
C ARG A 264 -5.81 -6.56 -6.75
N ASN A 265 -4.97 -7.24 -5.96
CA ASN A 265 -3.52 -7.08 -5.91
C ASN A 265 -2.77 -8.04 -6.84
N VAL A 266 -3.50 -8.72 -7.74
CA VAL A 266 -2.94 -9.60 -8.77
C VAL A 266 -3.28 -9.00 -10.12
N VAL A 267 -2.29 -8.55 -10.89
CA VAL A 267 -2.48 -8.02 -12.25
C VAL A 267 -2.16 -9.09 -13.27
N VAL A 268 -3.06 -9.30 -14.22
CA VAL A 268 -2.87 -10.20 -15.35
C VAL A 268 -2.60 -9.37 -16.59
N ASP A 269 -1.42 -9.55 -17.20
CA ASP A 269 -1.08 -8.92 -18.47
C ASP A 269 -2.07 -9.31 -19.55
N ARG A 270 -2.59 -8.33 -20.29
CA ARG A 270 -3.70 -8.56 -21.22
C ARG A 270 -3.35 -9.43 -22.43
N THR A 271 -2.06 -9.58 -22.75
CA THR A 271 -1.60 -10.24 -23.98
C THR A 271 -0.96 -11.59 -23.67
N SER A 272 -0.08 -11.64 -22.68
CA SER A 272 0.63 -12.87 -22.30
C SER A 272 -0.09 -13.67 -21.22
N HIS A 273 -1.09 -13.07 -20.54
CA HIS A 273 -1.68 -13.61 -19.31
C HIS A 273 -0.65 -13.90 -18.20
N GLN A 274 0.52 -13.28 -18.28
CA GLN A 274 1.51 -13.31 -17.21
C GLN A 274 0.93 -12.61 -15.97
N VAL A 275 1.19 -13.21 -14.81
CA VAL A 275 0.67 -12.75 -13.53
C VAL A 275 1.73 -11.94 -12.81
N PHE A 276 1.32 -10.80 -12.26
CA PHE A 276 2.15 -9.93 -11.45
C PHE A 276 1.46 -9.65 -10.12
N LEU A 277 2.14 -9.88 -9.00
CA LEU A 277 1.65 -9.43 -7.70
C LEU A 277 2.09 -7.98 -7.48
N ILE A 278 1.17 -7.17 -6.95
CA ILE A 278 1.35 -5.75 -6.68
C ILE A 278 0.92 -5.42 -5.25
N ASP A 279 1.16 -4.17 -4.85
CA ASP A 279 0.80 -3.61 -3.54
C ASP A 279 1.39 -4.37 -2.33
N PHE A 280 2.63 -4.03 -2.00
CA PHE A 280 3.35 -4.61 -0.85
C PHE A 280 3.35 -3.70 0.38
N ALA A 281 2.50 -2.66 0.41
CA ALA A 281 2.43 -1.70 1.52
C ALA A 281 2.05 -2.34 2.87
N GLN A 282 1.34 -3.45 2.82
CA GLN A 282 0.85 -4.21 3.97
C GLN A 282 1.45 -5.62 3.96
N CYS A 283 2.77 -5.73 3.81
CA CYS A 283 3.46 -7.00 4.04
C CYS A 283 4.19 -6.99 5.38
N PHE A 284 4.47 -8.20 5.88
CA PHE A 284 5.34 -8.41 7.01
C PHE A 284 6.63 -9.09 6.58
N PHE A 285 7.72 -8.75 7.27
CA PHE A 285 9.00 -9.42 7.07
C PHE A 285 9.20 -10.43 8.20
N LYS A 286 9.45 -11.70 7.86
CA LYS A 286 9.56 -12.80 8.83
C LYS A 286 10.58 -12.50 9.93
N ASP A 287 11.74 -11.97 9.54
CA ASP A 287 12.82 -11.54 10.45
C ASP A 287 12.38 -10.42 11.42
N THR A 288 11.43 -9.58 11.04
CA THR A 288 10.88 -8.55 11.95
C THR A 288 9.78 -9.10 12.86
N ILE A 289 9.00 -10.08 12.39
CA ILE A 289 7.96 -10.72 13.20
C ILE A 289 8.64 -11.52 14.32
N PHE A 290 9.59 -12.40 14.01
CA PHE A 290 10.15 -13.30 15.03
C PHE A 290 10.94 -12.57 16.13
N ASN A 291 11.55 -11.42 15.85
CA ASN A 291 12.17 -10.57 16.88
C ASN A 291 11.15 -9.99 17.89
N THR A 292 9.86 -9.97 17.54
CA THR A 292 8.77 -9.49 18.42
C THR A 292 8.14 -10.64 19.23
N TRP A 293 8.41 -11.90 18.86
CA TRP A 293 7.82 -13.10 19.46
C TRP A 293 8.83 -13.95 20.25
N GLU A 294 10.04 -13.43 20.50
CA GLU A 294 10.90 -13.95 21.58
C GLU A 294 10.34 -13.49 22.94
N TRP A 295 9.26 -14.15 23.39
CA TRP A 295 8.87 -14.16 24.81
C TRP A 295 9.32 -15.46 25.46
N ASP A 296 10.23 -15.32 26.42
CA ASP A 296 10.41 -16.11 27.63
C ASP A 296 10.37 -17.64 27.50
N THR A 297 11.42 -18.24 26.93
CA THR A 297 11.77 -19.64 27.25
C THR A 297 12.81 -19.77 28.38
N ASP A 298 13.22 -18.66 29.01
CA ASP A 298 14.21 -18.68 30.11
C ASP A 298 13.59 -18.33 31.48
N ALA A 299 12.42 -18.90 31.77
CA ALA A 299 11.85 -18.93 33.11
C ALA A 299 11.55 -20.37 33.56
N GLU A 300 12.57 -21.24 33.47
CA GLU A 300 12.69 -22.41 34.33
C GLU A 300 13.95 -22.25 35.19
N ASP A 301 13.75 -21.86 36.45
CA ASP A 301 14.48 -22.34 37.64
C ASP A 301 13.74 -21.92 38.93
#